data_AF-A0A2M7CIC5-F1
#
_entry.id   AF-A0A2M7CIC5-F1
#
_cell.length_a   1.000
_cell.length_b   1.000
_cell.length_c   1.000
_cell.angle_alpha   90.00
_cell.angle_beta   90.00
_cell.angle_gamma   90.00
#
_symmetry.space_group_name_H-M   'P 1'
#
loop_
_entity.id
_entity.type
_entity.pdbx_description
1 polymer ?
#
loop_
_entity_poly.entity_id
_entity_poly.type
_entity_poly.pdbx_seq_one_letter_code
_entity_poly.pdbx_strand_id
1 'polypeptide(L)'
;KGDTLEDYGFIAPSTFLARHSAQVSQAIAEAITLQEKEIHLGDDTSDARIFWDSRFQAKQSSSQSALTFELRAVPKKDPIFFINHHEICRIIPETSEWQEYRYSFDSSILQTDNIFYIKSFIPNVRQGFDDSLVRNIKIEFDL
;
A
#
# COMPACT_ATOMS: atom_id res chain seq x y z
N LYS A 1 12.30 -9.70 -43.16
CA LYS A 1 10.99 -9.57 -42.46
C LYS A 1 10.95 -10.64 -41.38
N GLY A 2 11.18 -10.23 -40.14
CA GLY A 2 11.25 -11.13 -39.00
C GLY A 2 11.80 -10.35 -37.83
N ASP A 3 11.05 -9.34 -37.40
CA ASP A 3 11.39 -8.57 -36.20
C ASP A 3 11.04 -9.45 -35.00
N THR A 4 12.08 -9.99 -34.38
CA THR A 4 12.01 -10.66 -33.08
C THR A 4 11.80 -9.62 -32.00
N LEU A 5 10.75 -9.80 -31.20
CA LEU A 5 10.35 -8.98 -30.05
C LEU A 5 11.37 -9.10 -28.89
N GLU A 6 12.60 -8.64 -29.10
CA GLU A 6 13.65 -8.61 -28.07
C GLU A 6 13.93 -7.20 -27.49
N ASP A 7 13.06 -6.21 -27.76
CA ASP A 7 13.35 -4.80 -27.43
C ASP A 7 12.46 -4.17 -26.35
N TYR A 8 11.78 -4.97 -25.53
CA TYR A 8 11.18 -4.47 -24.29
C TYR A 8 11.90 -5.07 -23.11
N GLY A 9 12.86 -4.31 -22.58
CA GLY A 9 13.45 -4.52 -21.26
C GLY A 9 12.36 -4.52 -20.20
N PHE A 10 11.76 -5.68 -19.98
CA PHE A 10 10.92 -5.98 -18.85
C PHE A 10 11.83 -6.03 -17.63
N ILE A 11 12.01 -4.88 -16.98
CA ILE A 11 12.45 -4.87 -15.59
C ILE A 11 11.32 -5.58 -14.84
N ALA A 12 11.53 -6.85 -14.51
CA ALA A 12 10.63 -7.59 -13.65
C ALA A 12 10.38 -6.74 -12.39
N PRO A 13 9.13 -6.48 -11.99
CA PRO A 13 8.87 -5.89 -10.69
C PRO A 13 9.53 -6.82 -9.69
N SER A 14 10.52 -6.30 -8.95
CA SER A 14 11.15 -7.00 -7.85
C SER A 14 10.06 -7.66 -7.02
N THR A 15 10.00 -8.99 -7.07
CA THR A 15 9.06 -9.81 -6.33
C THR A 15 9.40 -9.64 -4.85
N PHE A 16 8.84 -8.60 -4.24
CA PHE A 16 8.88 -8.42 -2.81
C PHE A 16 7.87 -9.40 -2.23
N LEU A 17 8.30 -10.65 -2.10
CA LEU A 17 7.61 -11.64 -1.28
C LEU A 17 7.45 -11.01 0.10
N ALA A 18 6.21 -10.85 0.55
CA ALA A 18 5.88 -10.40 1.89
C ALA A 18 6.57 -11.33 2.89
N ARG A 19 7.76 -10.94 3.33
CA ARG A 19 8.36 -11.52 4.52
C ARG A 19 7.48 -11.02 5.65
N HIS A 20 6.81 -11.94 6.34
CA HIS A 20 6.37 -11.71 7.70
C HIS A 20 7.57 -11.14 8.47
N SER A 21 7.65 -9.82 8.55
CA SER A 21 8.68 -9.14 9.31
C SER A 21 8.30 -9.31 10.76
N ALA A 22 9.06 -10.17 11.45
CA ALA A 22 9.05 -10.30 12.89
C ALA A 22 8.99 -8.92 13.55
N GLN A 23 8.06 -8.74 14.48
CA GLN A 23 7.91 -7.56 15.32
C GLN A 23 9.22 -7.30 16.08
N VAL A 24 10.09 -6.48 15.51
CA VAL A 24 11.08 -5.75 16.30
C VAL A 24 10.29 -4.60 16.91
N SER A 25 10.04 -4.66 18.21
CA SER A 25 9.44 -3.57 18.96
C SER A 25 10.42 -2.39 18.93
N GLN A 26 10.29 -1.55 17.91
CA GLN A 26 10.99 -0.28 17.81
C GLN A 26 10.19 0.75 18.61
N ALA A 27 10.89 1.56 19.40
CA ALA A 27 10.25 2.62 20.17
C ALA A 27 9.75 3.69 19.18
N ILE A 28 8.43 3.87 19.14
CA ILE A 28 7.74 4.82 18.26
C ILE A 28 7.87 6.22 18.88
N ALA A 29 8.40 7.17 18.11
CA ALA A 29 8.54 8.56 18.51
C ALA A 29 7.21 9.31 18.40
N GLU A 30 6.52 9.11 17.28
CA GLU A 30 5.30 9.82 16.90
C GLU A 30 4.49 8.94 15.94
N ALA A 31 3.17 9.12 15.92
CA ALA A 31 2.30 8.47 14.94
C ALA A 31 1.28 9.47 14.37
N ILE A 32 1.11 9.47 13.05
CA ILE A 32 0.10 10.23 12.33
C ILE A 32 -0.99 9.25 11.89
N THR A 33 -2.21 9.46 12.37
CA THR A 33 -3.39 8.74 11.88
C THR A 33 -3.88 9.38 10.59
N LEU A 34 -3.84 8.62 9.49
CA LEU A 34 -4.35 9.08 8.20
C LEU A 34 -5.85 8.79 8.05
N GLN A 35 -6.30 7.65 8.57
CA GLN A 35 -7.69 7.21 8.50
C GLN A 35 -8.01 6.18 9.58
N GLU A 36 -9.07 6.40 10.35
CA GLU A 36 -9.58 5.40 11.30
C GLU A 36 -10.71 4.55 10.71
N LYS A 37 -11.60 5.15 9.93
CA LYS A 37 -12.80 4.46 9.42
C LYS A 37 -12.49 3.58 8.22
N GLU A 38 -13.35 2.60 8.00
CA GLU A 38 -13.27 1.70 6.86
C GLU A 38 -13.36 2.44 5.52
N ILE A 39 -12.43 2.09 4.63
CA ILE A 39 -12.39 2.48 3.22
C ILE A 39 -12.70 1.22 2.41
N HIS A 40 -13.65 1.35 1.50
CA HIS A 40 -13.98 0.34 0.51
C HIS A 40 -13.10 0.55 -0.72
N LEU A 41 -12.38 -0.49 -1.13
CA LEU A 41 -11.54 -0.48 -2.33
C LEU A 41 -12.23 -1.14 -3.53
N GLY A 42 -13.50 -1.53 -3.39
CA GLY A 42 -14.39 -2.04 -4.43
C GLY A 42 -14.83 -1.00 -5.46
N ASP A 43 -15.27 -1.47 -6.64
CA ASP A 43 -15.77 -0.60 -7.72
C ASP A 43 -17.30 -0.43 -7.62
N ASP A 44 -17.77 0.81 -7.66
CA ASP A 44 -19.05 1.18 -8.29
C ASP A 44 -18.83 1.64 -9.76
N THR A 45 -17.56 1.81 -10.20
CA THR A 45 -17.19 2.29 -11.54
C THR A 45 -15.98 1.54 -12.07
N SER A 46 -16.02 1.10 -13.34
CA SER A 46 -14.85 0.59 -14.03
C SER A 46 -13.81 1.71 -14.18
N ASP A 47 -12.52 1.36 -14.13
CA ASP A 47 -11.38 2.24 -14.45
C ASP A 47 -10.87 3.18 -13.34
N ALA A 48 -11.42 3.14 -12.11
CA ALA A 48 -10.86 3.89 -10.99
C ALA A 48 -9.45 3.38 -10.62
N ARG A 49 -8.43 4.23 -10.78
CA ARG A 49 -7.02 3.89 -10.50
C ARG A 49 -6.58 4.23 -9.08
N ILE A 50 -7.25 5.18 -8.43
CA ILE A 50 -7.00 5.62 -7.05
C ILE A 50 -8.33 5.52 -6.32
N PHE A 51 -8.34 4.81 -5.20
CA PHE A 51 -9.55 4.52 -4.42
C PHE A 51 -9.69 5.44 -3.21
N TRP A 52 -8.56 5.85 -2.66
CA TRP A 52 -8.52 6.79 -1.54
C TRP A 52 -7.19 7.51 -1.51
N ASP A 53 -7.23 8.78 -1.14
CA ASP A 53 -6.05 9.60 -0.89
C ASP A 53 -6.23 10.49 0.34
N SER A 54 -5.12 10.85 0.95
CA SER A 54 -5.07 11.78 2.08
C SER A 54 -3.75 12.53 2.07
N ARG A 55 -3.79 13.77 2.59
CA ARG A 55 -2.60 14.60 2.76
C ARG A 55 -2.19 14.65 4.21
N PHE A 56 -0.89 14.66 4.46
CA PHE A 56 -0.35 14.77 5.81
C PHE A 56 0.97 15.54 5.83
N GLN A 57 1.23 16.19 6.97
CA GLN A 57 2.46 16.94 7.19
C GLN A 57 3.46 16.06 7.94
N ALA A 58 4.64 15.89 7.38
CA ALA A 58 5.77 15.22 8.01
C ALA A 58 7.07 15.87 7.52
N LYS A 59 8.23 15.40 7.95
CA LYS A 59 9.50 15.88 7.38
C LYS A 59 10.37 14.71 7.02
N GLN A 60 11.24 14.94 6.04
CA GLN A 60 12.28 14.01 5.69
C GLN A 60 13.16 13.74 6.91
N SER A 61 13.49 12.47 7.12
CA SER A 61 14.42 12.01 8.16
C SER A 61 15.31 10.92 7.59
N SER A 62 16.46 10.69 8.23
CA SER A 62 17.32 9.53 7.96
C SER A 62 16.88 8.26 8.71
N SER A 63 15.86 8.36 9.57
CA SER A 63 15.29 7.22 10.29
C SER A 63 14.32 6.41 9.42
N GLN A 64 14.03 5.18 9.84
CA GLN A 64 12.93 4.40 9.28
C GLN A 64 11.60 4.89 9.84
N SER A 65 10.54 4.73 9.05
CA SER A 65 9.16 4.87 9.48
C SER A 65 8.40 3.61 9.12
N ALA A 66 7.19 3.44 9.63
CA ALA A 66 6.33 2.33 9.29
C ALA A 66 4.93 2.80 8.90
N LEU A 67 4.37 2.16 7.89
CA LEU A 67 2.96 2.23 7.55
C LEU A 67 2.25 1.07 8.25
N THR A 68 1.27 1.38 9.10
CA THR A 68 0.41 0.40 9.75
C THR A 68 -1.04 0.54 9.29
N PHE A 69 -1.73 -0.58 9.11
CA PHE A 69 -3.13 -0.63 8.72
C PHE A 69 -3.74 -2.00 8.99
N GLU A 70 -5.07 -2.05 9.04
CA GLU A 70 -5.81 -3.31 9.01
C GLU A 70 -6.43 -3.50 7.63
N LEU A 71 -6.39 -4.74 7.13
CA LEU A 71 -6.95 -5.13 5.84
C LEU A 71 -7.76 -6.41 5.98
N ARG A 72 -8.88 -6.46 5.28
CA ARG A 72 -9.75 -7.64 5.14
C ARG A 72 -10.16 -7.80 3.69
N ALA A 73 -9.88 -8.95 3.06
CA ALA A 73 -10.42 -9.25 1.74
C ALA A 73 -10.40 -10.74 1.38
N VAL A 74 -11.42 -11.21 0.66
CA VAL A 74 -11.38 -12.50 -0.05
C VAL A 74 -10.73 -12.23 -1.41
N PRO A 75 -9.66 -12.95 -1.83
CA PRO A 75 -8.72 -12.52 -2.87
C PRO A 75 -9.41 -12.08 -4.16
N LYS A 76 -9.51 -10.76 -4.33
CA LYS A 76 -10.32 -10.13 -5.37
C LYS A 76 -9.76 -8.77 -5.82
N LYS A 77 -9.14 -8.01 -4.90
CA LYS A 77 -8.38 -6.79 -5.22
C LYS A 77 -7.12 -6.67 -4.39
N ASP A 78 -5.98 -6.51 -5.06
CA ASP A 78 -4.67 -6.34 -4.42
C ASP A 78 -4.43 -4.85 -4.15
N PRO A 79 -4.49 -4.37 -2.89
CA PRO A 79 -4.19 -2.97 -2.59
C PRO A 79 -2.69 -2.70 -2.72
N ILE A 80 -2.38 -1.54 -3.28
CA ILE A 80 -1.03 -1.01 -3.43
C ILE A 80 -1.01 0.39 -2.80
N PHE A 81 -0.13 0.57 -1.84
CA PHE A 81 -0.03 1.76 -1.01
C PHE A 81 1.13 2.63 -1.47
N PHE A 82 0.91 3.94 -1.55
CA PHE A 82 1.90 4.90 -2.01
C PHE A 82 2.02 6.11 -1.09
N ILE A 83 3.24 6.65 -1.01
CA ILE A 83 3.53 7.97 -0.44
C ILE A 83 4.36 8.75 -1.46
N ASN A 84 3.96 9.97 -1.84
CA ASN A 84 4.70 10.83 -2.78
C ASN A 84 5.12 10.12 -4.07
N HIS A 85 4.28 9.22 -4.59
CA HIS A 85 4.54 8.36 -5.75
C HIS A 85 5.50 7.17 -5.55
N HIS A 86 6.05 6.99 -4.36
CA HIS A 86 6.81 5.79 -4.00
C HIS A 86 5.86 4.68 -3.55
N GLU A 87 5.97 3.49 -4.14
CA GLU A 87 5.26 2.29 -3.69
C GLU A 87 5.84 1.84 -2.35
N ILE A 88 5.00 1.76 -1.32
CA ILE A 88 5.37 1.30 0.03
C ILE A 88 5.17 -0.21 0.14
N CYS A 89 3.99 -0.69 -0.24
CA CYS A 89 3.69 -2.11 -0.24
C CYS A 89 2.55 -2.46 -1.19
N ARG A 90 2.50 -3.75 -1.54
CA ARG A 90 1.42 -4.41 -2.26
C ARG A 90 1.00 -5.64 -1.47
N ILE A 91 -0.30 -5.81 -1.26
CA ILE A 91 -0.83 -6.95 -0.51
C ILE A 91 -1.64 -7.85 -1.41
N ILE A 92 -1.42 -9.16 -1.29
CA ILE A 92 -2.27 -10.20 -1.88
C ILE A 92 -3.01 -10.82 -0.68
N PRO A 93 -4.28 -10.46 -0.43
CA PRO A 93 -5.00 -10.92 0.75
C PRO A 93 -5.34 -12.41 0.62
N GLU A 94 -4.98 -13.20 1.63
CA GLU A 94 -5.25 -14.64 1.66
C GLU A 94 -6.47 -15.01 2.52
N THR A 95 -7.00 -14.08 3.32
CA THR A 95 -8.08 -14.36 4.26
C THR A 95 -9.16 -13.29 4.31
N SER A 96 -10.40 -13.73 4.56
CA SER A 96 -11.57 -12.89 4.78
C SER A 96 -11.64 -12.20 6.14
N GLU A 97 -10.63 -12.42 6.99
CA GLU A 97 -10.57 -11.87 8.34
C GLU A 97 -9.72 -10.59 8.36
N TRP A 98 -9.98 -9.73 9.34
CA TRP A 98 -9.13 -8.57 9.56
C TRP A 98 -7.73 -9.00 10.00
N GLN A 99 -6.72 -8.49 9.30
CA GLN A 99 -5.32 -8.67 9.65
C GLN A 99 -4.62 -7.32 9.74
N GLU A 100 -3.76 -7.19 10.74
CA GLU A 100 -2.89 -6.04 10.89
C GLU A 100 -1.62 -6.22 10.05
N TYR A 101 -1.24 -5.17 9.35
CA TYR A 101 -0.03 -5.08 8.54
C TYR A 101 0.83 -3.93 9.03
N ARG A 102 2.15 -4.16 9.05
CA ARG A 102 3.16 -3.14 9.33
C ARG A 102 4.28 -3.25 8.30
N TYR A 103 4.53 -2.18 7.56
CA TYR A 103 5.58 -2.11 6.54
C TYR A 103 6.52 -0.95 6.82
N SER A 104 7.80 -1.27 7.02
CA SER A 104 8.85 -0.26 7.16
C SER A 104 9.19 0.38 5.82
N PHE A 105 9.43 1.69 5.82
CA PHE A 105 9.92 2.45 4.68
C PHE A 105 10.94 3.51 5.13
N ASP A 106 11.79 3.92 4.19
CA ASP A 106 12.79 4.95 4.41
C ASP A 106 12.12 6.35 4.45
N SER A 107 12.26 7.07 5.56
CA SER A 107 11.67 8.41 5.73
C SER A 107 12.26 9.47 4.79
N SER A 108 13.30 9.14 4.03
CA SER A 108 13.87 10.02 3.01
C SER A 108 12.90 10.33 1.86
N ILE A 109 11.83 9.54 1.68
CA ILE A 109 10.78 9.80 0.67
C ILE A 109 9.80 10.91 1.11
N LEU A 110 9.82 11.28 2.39
CA LEU A 110 8.90 12.26 2.95
C LEU A 110 9.32 13.69 2.59
N GLN A 111 8.33 14.53 2.40
CA GLN A 111 8.43 15.96 2.16
C GLN A 111 7.64 16.70 3.25
N THR A 112 7.61 18.04 3.22
CA THR A 112 6.79 18.81 4.18
C THR A 112 5.30 18.54 4.00
N ASP A 113 4.80 18.59 2.76
CA ASP A 113 3.42 18.20 2.42
C ASP A 113 3.47 16.89 1.64
N ASN A 114 2.84 15.84 2.18
CA ASN A 114 2.87 14.50 1.61
C ASN A 114 1.49 14.11 1.13
N ILE A 115 1.46 13.33 0.05
CA ILE A 115 0.25 12.64 -0.41
C ILE A 115 0.40 11.14 -0.18
N PHE A 116 -0.54 10.56 0.55
CA PHE A 116 -0.75 9.13 0.63
C PHE A 116 -1.91 8.74 -0.26
N TYR A 117 -1.79 7.65 -1.00
CA TYR A 117 -2.92 7.13 -1.77
C TYR A 117 -2.86 5.61 -1.94
N ILE A 118 -4.03 5.02 -2.11
CA ILE A 118 -4.22 3.58 -2.34
C ILE A 118 -4.72 3.37 -3.76
N LYS A 119 -4.03 2.50 -4.49
CA LYS A 119 -4.51 1.91 -5.73
C LYS A 119 -4.91 0.47 -5.46
N SER A 120 -5.82 -0.08 -6.25
CA SER A 120 -6.06 -1.53 -6.24
C SER A 120 -5.87 -2.08 -7.64
N PHE A 121 -5.29 -3.28 -7.72
CA PHE A 121 -5.11 -4.01 -8.97
C PHE A 121 -6.02 -5.23 -8.97
N ILE A 122 -6.70 -5.46 -10.10
CA ILE A 122 -7.53 -6.64 -10.34
C ILE A 122 -6.83 -7.51 -11.39
N PRO A 123 -6.15 -8.61 -11.02
CA PRO A 123 -5.74 -9.60 -12.01
C PRO A 123 -7.00 -10.29 -12.57
N ASN A 124 -7.27 -10.09 -13.86
CA ASN A 124 -8.42 -10.64 -14.62
C ASN A 124 -9.80 -10.16 -14.15
N VAL A 125 -10.23 -8.99 -14.64
CA VAL A 125 -11.59 -8.45 -14.48
C VAL A 125 -12.61 -9.42 -15.07
N ARG A 126 -13.18 -10.30 -14.23
CA ARG A 126 -14.40 -11.06 -14.55
C ARG A 126 -15.45 -10.68 -13.51
N GLN A 127 -16.35 -9.78 -13.93
CA GLN A 127 -17.59 -9.36 -13.28
C GLN A 127 -17.95 -10.13 -11.99
N GLY A 128 -17.52 -9.55 -10.86
CA GLY A 128 -17.91 -9.95 -9.52
C GLY A 128 -17.69 -8.74 -8.61
N PHE A 129 -18.65 -8.46 -7.74
CA PHE A 129 -18.49 -7.42 -6.72
C PHE A 129 -17.42 -7.87 -5.74
N ASP A 130 -16.31 -7.16 -5.79
CA ASP A 130 -15.02 -7.55 -5.28
C ASP A 130 -14.49 -6.38 -4.44
N ASP A 131 -14.50 -6.54 -3.11
CA ASP A 131 -14.21 -5.45 -2.17
C ASP A 131 -13.13 -5.86 -1.18
N SER A 132 -12.09 -5.04 -1.11
CA SER A 132 -11.06 -5.09 -0.07
C SER A 132 -11.33 -3.92 0.86
N LEU A 133 -11.38 -4.18 2.16
CA LEU A 133 -11.62 -3.14 3.16
C LEU A 133 -10.32 -2.81 3.88
N VAL A 134 -10.00 -1.53 3.98
CA VAL A 134 -8.85 -1.04 4.73
C VAL A 134 -9.30 -0.07 5.82
N ARG A 135 -8.71 -0.14 7.00
CA ARG A 135 -8.96 0.81 8.10
C ARG A 135 -7.72 1.01 8.97
N ASN A 136 -7.82 1.91 9.94
CA ASN A 136 -6.77 2.18 10.92
C ASN A 136 -5.40 2.47 10.29
N ILE A 137 -5.37 3.24 9.21
CA ILE A 137 -4.15 3.61 8.49
C ILE A 137 -3.38 4.66 9.30
N LYS A 138 -2.14 4.34 9.65
CA LYS A 138 -1.24 5.23 10.38
C LYS A 138 0.17 5.19 9.80
N ILE A 139 0.89 6.28 10.01
CA ILE A 139 2.34 6.35 9.81
C ILE A 139 2.98 6.49 11.19
N GLU A 140 3.85 5.57 11.54
CA GLU A 140 4.63 5.55 12.77
C GLU A 140 6.08 5.94 12.44
N PHE A 141 6.65 6.86 13.22
CA PHE A 141 8.03 7.30 13.06
C PHE A 141 8.89 6.62 14.13
N ASP A 142 9.93 5.91 13.71
CA ASP A 142 10.88 5.34 14.65
C ASP A 142 11.75 6.45 15.27
N LEU A 143 12.16 6.28 16.53
CA LEU A 143 13.10 7.16 17.24
C LEU A 143 14.52 7.19 16.62
#